data_AF-A0A967GTF9-F1
#
_entry.id   AF-A0A967GTF9-F1
#
_cell.length_a   1.000
_cell.length_b   1.000
_cell.length_c   1.000
_cell.angle_alpha   90.00
_cell.angle_beta   90.00
_cell.angle_gamma   90.00
#
_symmetry.space_group_name_H-M   'P 1'
#
loop_
_entity.id
_entity.type
_entity.pdbx_description
1 polymer ?
#
loop_
_entity_poly.entity_id
_entity_poly.type
_entity_poly.pdbx_seq_one_letter_code
_entity_poly.pdbx_strand_id
1 'polypeptide(L)'
;MLCSIATSTFLWKFPRIGFAMALSRAQRRSLTVGFGLILAAATLVALIWLGSYLPGFAGEVFSVIAGLMWTPLILDFSIFLFGFILIFWLNWFIRAREGDEFVYLEQVEGPGVSDLPEEARSAIFREEPKPQGLAPTLAAIEGALELDDLSEAAELLFKLPQESLGTPEILALRIQLARKAGDRARSEELLEELRLRSPRHPLCSDQDPARDRP
;
A
#
# COMPACT_ATOMS: atom_id res chain seq x y z
N MET A 1 35.04 -56.34 -32.95
CA MET A 1 33.84 -56.03 -32.14
C MET A 1 34.25 -55.99 -30.68
N LEU A 2 34.61 -54.82 -30.16
CA LEU A 2 34.79 -54.55 -28.72
C LEU A 2 34.24 -53.15 -28.48
N CYS A 3 33.06 -53.09 -27.87
CA CYS A 3 32.33 -51.89 -27.47
C CYS A 3 32.78 -51.56 -26.04
N SER A 4 33.63 -50.55 -25.81
CA SER A 4 33.28 -49.14 -25.58
C SER A 4 32.22 -48.93 -24.49
N ILE A 5 32.66 -48.84 -23.24
CA ILE A 5 31.94 -48.09 -22.19
C ILE A 5 32.98 -47.17 -21.55
N ALA A 6 32.86 -45.89 -21.89
CA ALA A 6 33.69 -44.81 -21.45
C ALA A 6 33.45 -44.51 -19.96
N THR A 7 34.54 -44.54 -19.18
CA THR A 7 34.61 -44.10 -17.80
C THR A 7 34.55 -42.57 -17.76
N SER A 8 33.35 -42.00 -17.77
CA SER A 8 33.17 -40.56 -17.53
C SER A 8 33.24 -40.28 -16.03
N THR A 9 34.45 -39.99 -15.56
CA THR A 9 34.71 -39.45 -14.23
C THR A 9 34.11 -38.06 -14.14
N PHE A 10 32.80 -37.98 -13.86
CA PHE A 10 32.06 -36.73 -13.66
C PHE A 10 32.44 -36.17 -12.29
N LEU A 11 33.52 -35.39 -12.29
CA LEU A 11 34.03 -34.65 -11.14
C LEU A 11 32.98 -33.61 -10.73
N TRP A 12 32.09 -33.97 -9.81
CA TRP A 12 31.25 -33.01 -9.10
C TRP A 12 32.16 -32.13 -8.24
N LYS A 13 32.55 -30.98 -8.80
CA LYS A 13 33.17 -29.88 -8.09
C LYS A 13 32.10 -29.24 -7.21
N PHE A 14 31.84 -29.84 -6.05
CA PHE A 14 31.03 -29.22 -5.01
C PHE A 14 31.67 -27.88 -4.62
N PRO A 15 31.00 -26.73 -4.82
CA PRO A 15 31.43 -25.51 -4.17
C PRO A 15 31.34 -25.74 -2.66
N ARG A 16 32.47 -25.54 -1.96
CA ARG A 16 32.47 -25.37 -0.51
C ARG A 16 31.62 -24.14 -0.20
N ILE A 17 30.31 -24.34 -0.02
CA ILE A 17 29.42 -23.37 0.59
C ILE A 17 29.84 -23.31 2.05
N GLY A 18 30.77 -22.40 2.34
CA GLY A 18 31.10 -21.99 3.69
C GLY A 18 29.84 -21.43 4.32
N PHE A 19 29.17 -22.27 5.10
CA PHE A 19 27.99 -21.97 5.90
C PHE A 19 28.39 -21.08 7.09
N ALA A 20 29.00 -19.92 6.84
CA ALA A 20 29.13 -18.86 7.83
C ALA A 20 27.94 -17.90 7.64
N MET A 21 26.74 -18.43 7.87
CA MET A 21 25.52 -17.62 7.90
C MET A 21 25.59 -16.77 9.17
N ALA A 22 26.07 -15.54 9.04
CA ALA A 22 25.95 -14.51 10.06
C ALA A 22 24.46 -14.23 10.26
N LEU A 23 23.83 -15.00 11.16
CA LEU A 23 22.42 -14.90 11.50
C LEU A 23 22.10 -13.45 11.88
N SER A 24 21.28 -12.78 11.05
CA SER A 24 20.81 -11.42 11.32
C SER A 24 20.04 -11.38 12.65
N ARG A 25 19.99 -10.23 13.34
CA ARG A 25 19.29 -10.10 14.63
C ARG A 25 17.83 -10.55 14.54
N ALA A 26 17.18 -10.33 13.39
CA ALA A 26 15.82 -10.79 13.12
C ALA A 26 15.73 -12.31 13.01
N GLN A 27 16.63 -12.95 12.26
CA GLN A 27 16.71 -14.42 12.18
C GLN A 27 17.02 -15.07 13.53
N ARG A 28 17.86 -14.45 14.38
CA ARG A 28 18.10 -14.98 15.73
C ARG A 28 16.82 -14.97 16.55
N ARG A 29 16.05 -13.88 16.51
CA ARG A 29 14.78 -13.79 17.24
C ARG A 29 13.77 -14.83 16.76
N SER A 30 13.56 -14.97 15.46
CA SER A 30 12.64 -16.00 14.92
C SER A 30 13.12 -17.41 15.25
N LEU A 31 14.43 -17.66 15.20
CA LEU A 31 15.00 -18.95 15.56
C LEU A 31 14.86 -19.24 17.06
N THR A 32 14.97 -18.22 17.92
CA THR A 32 14.79 -18.39 19.38
C THR A 32 13.32 -18.64 19.73
N VAL A 33 12.39 -17.96 19.05
CA VAL A 33 10.94 -18.17 19.24
C VAL A 33 10.53 -19.56 18.74
N GLY A 34 10.98 -19.96 17.54
CA GLY A 34 10.72 -21.28 17.00
C GLY A 34 11.35 -22.39 17.85
N PHE A 35 12.60 -22.22 18.28
CA PHE A 35 13.28 -23.16 19.17
C PHE A 35 12.58 -23.26 20.53
N GLY A 36 12.15 -22.13 21.10
CA GLY A 36 11.39 -22.11 22.35
C GLY A 36 10.06 -22.85 22.24
N LEU A 37 9.35 -22.71 21.12
CA LEU A 37 8.10 -23.43 20.86
C LEU A 37 8.33 -24.95 20.77
N ILE A 38 9.35 -25.38 20.02
CA ILE A 38 9.72 -26.80 19.89
C ILE A 38 10.13 -27.37 21.25
N LEU A 39 10.94 -26.64 22.01
CA LEU A 39 11.38 -27.06 23.34
C LEU A 39 10.21 -27.19 24.32
N ALA A 40 9.26 -26.25 24.29
CA ALA A 40 8.06 -26.29 25.10
C ALA A 40 7.19 -27.52 24.76
N ALA A 41 6.96 -27.78 23.47
CA ALA A 41 6.22 -28.96 23.01
C ALA A 41 6.91 -30.27 23.42
N ALA A 42 8.23 -30.36 23.23
CA ALA A 42 9.01 -31.53 23.62
C ALA A 42 8.97 -31.76 25.14
N THR A 43 9.05 -30.69 25.93
CA THR A 43 8.96 -30.76 27.39
C THR A 43 7.58 -31.23 27.83
N LEU A 44 6.51 -30.74 27.21
CA LEU A 44 5.14 -31.17 27.49
C LEU A 44 4.95 -32.67 27.20
N VAL A 45 5.42 -33.14 26.05
CA VAL A 45 5.38 -34.57 25.71
C VAL A 45 6.18 -35.39 26.72
N ALA A 46 7.38 -34.94 27.09
CA ALA A 46 8.20 -35.59 28.10
C ALA A 46 7.52 -35.64 29.48
N LEU A 47 6.79 -34.59 29.88
CA LEU A 47 6.02 -34.55 31.12
C LEU A 47 4.84 -35.51 31.11
N ILE A 48 4.11 -35.62 30.00
CA ILE A 48 3.02 -36.61 29.84
C ILE A 48 3.59 -38.02 29.95
N TRP A 49 4.73 -38.26 29.32
CA TRP A 49 5.44 -39.53 29.38
C TRP A 49 5.92 -39.83 30.81
N LEU A 50 6.50 -38.86 31.50
CA LEU A 50 6.92 -39.00 32.90
C LEU A 50 5.70 -39.23 33.83
N GLY A 51 4.58 -38.58 33.53
CA GLY A 51 3.31 -38.75 34.24
C GLY A 51 2.75 -40.17 34.14
N SER A 52 3.01 -40.88 33.04
CA SER A 52 2.61 -42.28 32.86
C SER A 52 3.32 -43.25 33.80
N TYR A 53 4.47 -42.87 34.38
CA TYR A 53 5.21 -43.67 35.35
C TYR A 53 4.74 -43.48 36.80
N LEU A 54 3.83 -42.56 37.07
CA LEU A 54 3.28 -42.35 38.42
C LEU A 54 2.35 -43.50 38.80
N PRO A 55 2.51 -44.14 39.96
CA PRO A 55 1.58 -45.16 40.42
C PRO A 55 0.25 -44.54 40.86
N GLY A 56 -0.87 -45.19 40.52
CA GLY A 56 -2.23 -44.80 40.91
C GLY A 56 -3.06 -44.21 39.75
N PHE A 57 -4.20 -43.61 40.10
CA PHE A 57 -5.19 -43.09 39.13
C PHE A 57 -4.60 -42.05 38.16
N ALA A 58 -3.68 -41.21 38.63
CA ALA A 58 -3.05 -40.20 37.78
C ALA A 58 -2.24 -40.82 36.63
N GLY A 59 -1.45 -41.87 36.89
CA GLY A 59 -0.67 -42.55 35.86
C GLY A 59 -1.54 -43.27 34.82
N GLU A 60 -2.67 -43.83 35.26
CA GLU A 60 -3.64 -44.47 34.37
C GLU A 60 -4.27 -43.44 33.41
N VAL A 61 -4.64 -42.26 33.92
CA VAL A 61 -5.14 -41.14 33.09
C VAL A 61 -4.08 -40.66 32.10
N PHE A 62 -2.83 -40.46 32.52
CA PHE A 62 -1.74 -40.04 31.61
C PHE A 62 -1.42 -41.11 30.57
N SER A 63 -1.48 -42.39 30.93
CA SER A 63 -1.26 -43.51 30.01
C SER A 63 -2.36 -43.59 28.94
N VAL A 64 -3.63 -43.41 29.34
CA VAL A 64 -4.76 -43.35 28.40
C VAL A 64 -4.64 -42.15 27.47
N ILE A 65 -4.28 -40.97 27.98
CA ILE A 65 -4.07 -39.76 27.16
C ILE A 65 -2.90 -39.96 26.18
N ALA A 66 -1.79 -40.54 26.63
CA ALA A 66 -0.64 -40.84 25.78
C ALA A 66 -1.00 -41.84 24.67
N GLY A 67 -1.79 -42.87 24.99
CA GLY A 67 -2.31 -43.83 24.01
C GLY A 67 -3.25 -43.18 23.00
N LEU A 68 -4.12 -42.28 23.46
CA LEU A 68 -5.03 -41.52 22.62
C LEU A 68 -4.27 -40.64 21.60
N MET A 69 -3.20 -39.97 22.03
CA MET A 69 -2.36 -39.14 21.14
C MET A 69 -1.72 -39.91 19.98
N TRP A 70 -1.46 -41.21 20.15
CA TRP A 70 -0.86 -42.07 19.11
C TRP A 70 -1.88 -42.71 18.18
N THR A 71 -3.18 -42.44 18.37
CA THR A 71 -4.21 -42.95 17.47
C THR A 71 -4.07 -42.30 16.08
N PRO A 72 -4.31 -43.07 15.00
CA PRO A 72 -4.16 -42.57 13.63
C PRO A 72 -5.07 -41.36 13.37
N LEU A 73 -6.26 -41.33 13.98
CA LEU A 73 -7.19 -40.20 13.86
C LEU A 73 -6.57 -38.87 14.34
N ILE A 74 -5.90 -38.88 15.50
CA ILE A 74 -5.28 -37.67 16.05
C ILE A 74 -4.02 -37.30 15.26
N LEU A 75 -3.23 -38.28 14.85
CA LEU A 75 -2.06 -38.03 14.01
C LEU A 75 -2.46 -37.40 12.66
N ASP A 76 -3.45 -37.95 11.97
CA ASP A 76 -3.94 -37.41 10.69
C ASP A 76 -4.50 -36.00 10.87
N PHE A 77 -5.28 -35.76 11.93
CA PHE A 77 -5.81 -34.43 12.23
C PHE A 77 -4.70 -33.42 12.55
N SER A 78 -3.65 -33.85 13.27
CA SER A 78 -2.51 -32.99 13.58
C SER A 78 -1.71 -32.60 12.34
N ILE A 79 -1.53 -33.54 11.40
CA ILE A 79 -0.87 -33.27 10.11
C ILE A 79 -1.70 -32.31 9.27
N PHE A 80 -3.02 -32.53 9.20
CA PHE A 80 -3.95 -31.62 8.53
C PHE A 80 -3.88 -30.21 9.12
N LEU A 81 -3.95 -30.09 10.45
CA LEU A 81 -3.87 -28.82 11.14
C LEU A 81 -2.51 -28.15 10.95
N PHE A 82 -1.42 -28.91 10.95
CA PHE A 82 -0.08 -28.37 10.66
C PHE A 82 0.02 -27.81 9.25
N GLY A 83 -0.55 -28.50 8.25
CA GLY A 83 -0.65 -27.99 6.88
C GLY A 83 -1.45 -26.69 6.80
N PHE A 84 -2.59 -26.63 7.50
CA PHE A 84 -3.41 -25.42 7.58
C PHE A 84 -2.63 -24.26 8.22
N ILE A 85 -2.00 -24.50 9.39
CA ILE A 85 -1.18 -23.50 10.07
C ILE A 85 -0.02 -23.03 9.17
N LEU A 86 0.63 -23.94 8.44
CA LEU A 86 1.72 -23.60 7.52
C LEU A 86 1.26 -22.66 6.40
N ILE A 87 0.09 -22.92 5.81
CA ILE A 87 -0.49 -22.06 4.77
C ILE A 87 -0.78 -20.67 5.35
N PHE A 88 -1.44 -20.60 6.50
CA PHE A 88 -1.74 -19.33 7.16
C PHE A 88 -0.47 -18.57 7.56
N TRP A 89 0.51 -19.27 8.11
CA TRP A 89 1.79 -18.69 8.51
C TRP A 89 2.56 -18.19 7.31
N LEU A 90 2.59 -18.92 6.20
CA LEU A 90 3.22 -18.48 4.96
C LEU A 90 2.53 -17.23 4.40
N ASN A 91 1.20 -17.24 4.35
CA ASN A 91 0.42 -16.10 3.89
C ASN A 91 0.67 -14.86 4.78
N TRP A 92 0.66 -15.06 6.09
CA TRP A 92 1.01 -14.02 7.05
C TRP A 92 2.46 -13.54 6.89
N PHE A 93 3.40 -14.44 6.64
CA PHE A 93 4.82 -14.12 6.48
C PHE A 93 5.08 -13.33 5.21
N ILE A 94 4.44 -13.71 4.09
CA ILE A 94 4.48 -12.96 2.83
C ILE A 94 3.91 -11.56 3.07
N ARG A 95 2.71 -11.47 3.66
CA ARG A 95 2.08 -10.19 3.98
C ARG A 95 2.93 -9.31 4.91
N ALA A 96 3.57 -9.89 5.92
CA ALA A 96 4.45 -9.15 6.84
C ALA A 96 5.78 -8.71 6.19
N ARG A 97 6.23 -9.39 5.13
CA ARG A 97 7.45 -9.06 4.37
C ARG A 97 7.20 -8.04 3.28
N GLU A 98 6.08 -8.16 2.58
CA GLU A 98 5.65 -7.24 1.52
C GLU A 98 5.12 -5.93 2.11
N GLY A 99 4.83 -5.91 3.42
CA GLY A 99 4.17 -4.78 4.06
C GLY A 99 2.71 -4.76 3.63
N ASP A 100 1.87 -4.09 4.39
CA ASP A 100 0.52 -3.77 3.92
C ASP A 100 0.68 -2.76 2.77
N GLU A 101 0.97 -3.25 1.57
CA GLU A 101 0.99 -2.48 0.33
C GLU A 101 -0.48 -2.17 0.04
N PHE A 102 -1.01 -1.15 0.73
CA PHE A 102 -2.33 -0.60 0.44
C PHE A 102 -2.30 -0.08 -0.99
N VAL A 103 -2.75 -0.92 -1.91
CA VAL A 103 -2.96 -0.57 -3.31
C VAL A 103 -4.08 0.47 -3.35
N TYR A 104 -3.73 1.73 -3.52
CA TYR A 104 -4.68 2.80 -3.79
C TYR A 104 -5.23 2.60 -5.21
N LEU A 105 -6.46 2.13 -5.30
CA LEU A 105 -7.20 2.03 -6.55
C LEU A 105 -7.93 3.36 -6.77
N GLU A 106 -7.30 4.30 -7.47
CA GLU A 106 -8.06 5.38 -8.09
C GLU A 106 -8.60 4.84 -9.42
N GLN A 107 -9.84 4.35 -9.40
CA GLN A 107 -10.58 4.04 -10.61
C GLN A 107 -10.82 5.34 -11.36
N VAL A 108 -10.01 5.59 -12.40
CA VAL A 108 -10.20 6.72 -13.31
C VAL A 108 -11.40 6.42 -14.22
N GLU A 109 -12.61 6.67 -13.73
CA GLU A 109 -13.80 6.77 -14.57
C GLU A 109 -13.91 8.21 -15.10
N GLY A 110 -13.36 8.46 -16.29
CA GLY A 110 -13.45 9.75 -16.99
C GLY A 110 -13.30 9.59 -18.52
N PRO A 111 -13.87 10.48 -19.34
CA PRO A 111 -13.85 10.33 -20.79
C PRO A 111 -12.43 10.60 -21.33
N GLY A 112 -11.80 9.58 -21.94
CA GLY A 112 -10.44 9.67 -22.50
C GLY A 112 -9.52 8.47 -22.24
N VAL A 113 -9.99 7.46 -21.49
CA VAL A 113 -9.20 6.25 -21.11
C VAL A 113 -8.68 5.44 -22.31
N SER A 114 -9.22 5.64 -23.51
CA SER A 114 -8.81 4.93 -24.72
C SER A 114 -7.41 5.29 -25.21
N ASP A 115 -6.91 6.49 -24.92
CA ASP A 115 -5.62 6.99 -25.42
C ASP A 115 -4.45 6.81 -24.45
N LEU A 116 -4.69 6.27 -23.25
CA LEU A 116 -3.62 5.96 -22.31
C LEU A 116 -3.04 4.55 -22.55
N PRO A 117 -1.69 4.40 -22.52
CA PRO A 117 -1.02 3.10 -22.64
C PRO A 117 -1.44 2.16 -21.50
N GLU A 118 -1.48 0.84 -21.75
CA GLU A 118 -2.05 -0.15 -20.80
C GLU A 118 -1.44 -0.09 -19.40
N GLU A 119 -0.15 0.26 -19.30
CA GLU A 119 0.57 0.44 -18.03
C GLU A 119 -0.01 1.57 -17.15
N ALA A 120 -0.67 2.57 -17.75
CA ALA A 120 -1.29 3.71 -17.05
C ALA A 120 -2.78 3.48 -16.73
N ARG A 121 -3.39 2.40 -17.23
CA ARG A 121 -4.80 2.04 -16.90
C ARG A 121 -4.92 1.31 -15.57
N SER A 122 -3.80 0.81 -15.03
CA SER A 122 -3.69 0.23 -13.70
C SER A 122 -2.68 1.02 -12.90
N ALA A 123 -3.09 2.18 -12.40
CA ALA A 123 -2.25 3.05 -11.60
C ALA A 123 -2.11 2.49 -10.17
N ILE A 124 -1.44 1.33 -10.03
CA ILE A 124 -1.03 0.76 -8.75
C ILE A 124 0.22 1.52 -8.31
N PHE A 125 0.04 2.59 -7.55
CA PHE A 125 1.15 3.34 -7.00
C PHE A 125 1.62 2.69 -5.69
N ARG A 126 2.91 2.32 -5.64
CA ARG A 126 3.57 1.71 -4.46
C ARG A 126 3.84 2.70 -3.33
N GLU A 127 3.84 3.99 -3.64
CA GLU A 127 4.08 5.07 -2.69
C GLU A 127 2.91 6.06 -2.80
N GLU A 128 2.52 6.65 -1.67
CA GLU A 128 1.54 7.73 -1.66
C GLU A 128 2.02 8.82 -2.61
N PRO A 129 1.25 9.18 -3.66
CA PRO A 129 1.71 10.14 -4.65
C PRO A 129 2.07 11.43 -3.93
N LYS A 130 3.30 11.90 -4.13
CA LYS A 130 3.75 13.16 -3.54
C LYS A 130 2.70 14.23 -3.86
N PRO A 131 2.25 15.02 -2.89
CA PRO A 131 1.25 16.05 -3.13
C PRO A 131 1.75 16.91 -4.28
N GLN A 132 1.04 16.90 -5.41
CA GLN A 132 1.46 17.54 -6.66
C GLN A 132 1.27 19.07 -6.55
N GLY A 133 1.89 19.69 -5.55
CA GLY A 133 1.79 21.13 -5.30
C GLY A 133 0.35 21.62 -5.29
N LEU A 134 0.14 22.81 -5.86
CA LEU A 134 -1.17 23.48 -5.92
C LEU A 134 -2.00 23.06 -7.15
N ALA A 135 -1.40 22.40 -8.14
CA ALA A 135 -2.03 22.06 -9.41
C ALA A 135 -3.33 21.23 -9.31
N PRO A 136 -3.40 20.13 -8.53
CA PRO A 136 -4.63 19.34 -8.42
C PRO A 136 -5.73 20.11 -7.69
N THR A 137 -5.37 20.93 -6.70
CA THR A 137 -6.33 21.78 -5.98
C THR A 137 -6.89 22.88 -6.89
N LEU A 138 -6.06 23.46 -7.77
CA LEU A 138 -6.51 24.44 -8.77
C LEU A 138 -7.47 23.81 -9.78
N ALA A 139 -7.13 22.62 -10.29
CA ALA A 139 -8.01 21.87 -11.19
C ALA A 139 -9.35 21.52 -10.53
N ALA A 140 -9.36 21.16 -9.24
CA ALA A 140 -10.58 20.91 -8.49
C ALA A 140 -11.44 22.19 -8.32
N ILE A 141 -10.82 23.34 -8.06
CA ILE A 141 -11.53 24.63 -7.98
C ILE A 141 -12.15 25.00 -9.34
N GLU A 142 -11.41 24.82 -10.43
CA GLU A 142 -11.90 25.07 -11.79
C GLU A 142 -13.08 24.15 -12.12
N GLY A 143 -12.99 22.86 -11.81
CA GLY A 143 -14.09 21.91 -11.98
C GLY A 143 -15.34 22.28 -11.18
N ALA A 144 -15.18 22.67 -9.91
CA ALA A 144 -16.31 23.12 -9.08
C ALA A 144 -16.97 24.40 -9.66
N LEU A 145 -16.16 25.33 -10.18
CA LEU A 145 -16.66 26.51 -10.87
C LEU A 145 -17.40 26.15 -12.17
N GLU A 146 -16.92 25.19 -12.96
CA GLU A 146 -17.61 24.74 -14.18
C GLU A 146 -18.97 24.09 -13.87
N LEU A 147 -19.05 23.33 -12.78
CA LEU A 147 -20.27 22.67 -12.31
C LEU A 147 -21.25 23.60 -11.57
N ASP A 148 -20.89 24.89 -11.43
CA ASP A 148 -21.66 25.91 -10.71
C ASP A 148 -21.83 25.64 -9.20
N ASP A 149 -20.97 24.78 -8.62
CA ASP A 149 -20.88 24.58 -7.17
C ASP A 149 -20.02 25.68 -6.53
N LEU A 150 -20.64 26.84 -6.31
CA LEU A 150 -19.97 28.01 -5.74
C LEU A 150 -19.54 27.80 -4.28
N SER A 151 -20.24 26.94 -3.54
CA SER A 151 -19.91 26.60 -2.16
C SER A 151 -18.61 25.83 -2.06
N GLU A 152 -18.47 24.76 -2.86
CA GLU A 152 -17.28 23.93 -2.89
C GLU A 152 -16.07 24.71 -3.43
N ALA A 153 -16.27 25.47 -4.51
CA ALA A 153 -15.22 26.34 -5.06
C ALA A 153 -14.69 27.35 -4.03
N ALA A 154 -15.58 27.97 -3.24
CA ALA A 154 -15.18 28.90 -2.19
C ALA A 154 -14.41 28.18 -1.06
N GLU A 155 -14.87 27.01 -0.62
CA GLU A 155 -14.21 26.24 0.43
C GLU A 155 -12.80 25.81 0.03
N LEU A 156 -12.63 25.31 -1.19
CA LEU A 156 -11.32 24.93 -1.73
C LEU A 156 -10.39 26.15 -1.87
N LEU A 157 -10.91 27.30 -2.28
CA LEU A 157 -10.17 28.57 -2.31
C LEU A 157 -9.69 29.01 -0.92
N PHE A 158 -10.49 28.81 0.14
CA PHE A 158 -10.09 29.15 1.52
C PHE A 158 -9.02 28.22 2.08
N LYS A 159 -8.93 26.97 1.59
CA LYS A 159 -7.89 26.01 1.99
C LYS A 159 -6.51 26.33 1.40
N LEU A 160 -6.43 27.22 0.40
CA LEU A 160 -5.17 27.61 -0.20
C LEU A 160 -4.31 28.46 0.76
N PRO A 161 -2.97 28.31 0.73
CA PRO A 161 -2.07 29.15 1.52
C PRO A 161 -2.23 30.62 1.17
N GLN A 162 -2.30 31.50 2.18
CA GLN A 162 -2.47 32.95 2.00
C GLN A 162 -1.39 33.58 1.10
N GLU A 163 -0.17 33.04 1.12
CA GLU A 163 0.96 33.46 0.29
C GLU A 163 0.72 33.22 -1.21
N SER A 164 -0.14 32.26 -1.57
CA SER A 164 -0.44 31.89 -2.95
C SER A 164 -1.64 32.64 -3.54
N LEU A 165 -2.46 33.31 -2.71
CA LEU A 165 -3.69 34.00 -3.16
C LEU A 165 -3.46 35.16 -4.13
N GLY A 166 -2.23 35.66 -4.18
CA GLY A 166 -1.81 36.73 -5.08
C GLY A 166 -1.22 36.25 -6.41
N THR A 167 -1.17 34.94 -6.64
CA THR A 167 -0.75 34.35 -7.92
C THR A 167 -1.81 34.68 -8.99
N PRO A 168 -1.41 35.03 -10.22
CA PRO A 168 -2.35 35.44 -11.27
C PRO A 168 -3.43 34.37 -11.57
N GLU A 169 -3.09 33.09 -11.49
CA GLU A 169 -4.01 31.96 -11.71
C GLU A 169 -5.12 31.90 -10.64
N ILE A 170 -4.76 32.11 -9.36
CA ILE A 170 -5.73 32.11 -8.26
C ILE A 170 -6.60 33.37 -8.29
N LEU A 171 -6.02 34.51 -8.67
CA LEU A 171 -6.78 35.74 -8.90
C LEU A 171 -7.81 35.56 -10.02
N ALA A 172 -7.46 34.88 -11.11
CA ALA A 172 -8.39 34.54 -12.18
C ALA A 172 -9.58 33.72 -11.67
N LEU A 173 -9.34 32.67 -10.87
CA LEU A 173 -10.39 31.84 -10.27
C LEU A 173 -11.27 32.63 -9.29
N ARG A 174 -10.69 33.52 -8.48
CA ARG A 174 -11.44 34.39 -7.56
C ARG A 174 -12.33 35.39 -8.30
N ILE A 175 -11.86 35.93 -9.44
CA ILE A 175 -12.65 36.80 -10.31
C ILE A 175 -13.84 36.01 -10.88
N GLN A 176 -13.61 34.79 -11.37
CA GLN A 176 -14.67 33.93 -11.89
C GLN A 176 -15.72 33.60 -10.81
N LEU A 177 -15.28 33.23 -9.60
CA LEU A 177 -16.17 32.98 -8.47
C LEU A 177 -17.00 34.22 -8.13
N ALA A 178 -16.38 35.40 -8.03
CA ALA A 178 -17.09 36.65 -7.73
C ALA A 178 -18.13 37.01 -8.81
N ARG A 179 -17.80 36.79 -10.09
CA ARG A 179 -18.74 37.01 -11.21
C ARG A 179 -19.93 36.07 -11.14
N LYS A 180 -19.70 34.78 -10.89
CA LYS A 180 -20.78 33.79 -10.77
C LYS A 180 -21.65 34.01 -9.52
N ALA A 181 -21.05 34.46 -8.43
CA ALA A 181 -21.76 34.87 -7.21
C ALA A 181 -22.55 36.18 -7.36
N GLY A 182 -22.37 36.92 -8.47
CA GLY A 182 -23.04 38.20 -8.73
C GLY A 182 -22.41 39.43 -8.06
N ASP A 183 -21.25 39.27 -7.42
CA ASP A 183 -20.52 40.35 -6.74
C ASP A 183 -19.60 41.10 -7.72
N ARG A 184 -20.21 42.02 -8.48
CA ARG A 184 -19.49 42.77 -9.52
C ARG A 184 -18.41 43.70 -8.96
N ALA A 185 -18.69 44.36 -7.84
CA ALA A 185 -17.76 45.30 -7.22
C ALA A 185 -16.45 44.58 -6.83
N ARG A 186 -16.56 43.42 -6.18
CA ARG A 186 -15.39 42.62 -5.80
C ARG A 186 -14.65 42.04 -7.01
N SER A 187 -15.36 41.72 -8.08
CA SER A 187 -14.74 41.20 -9.31
C SER A 187 -13.88 42.25 -10.03
N GLU A 188 -14.29 43.53 -9.98
CA GLU A 188 -13.56 44.65 -10.60
C GLU A 188 -12.29 44.98 -9.81
N GLU A 189 -12.38 45.04 -8.48
CA GLU A 189 -11.22 45.26 -7.59
C GLU A 189 -10.13 44.19 -7.81
N LEU A 190 -10.53 42.92 -7.86
CA LEU A 190 -9.60 41.81 -8.11
C LEU A 190 -8.99 41.86 -9.52
N LEU A 191 -9.71 42.39 -10.50
CA LEU A 191 -9.22 42.54 -11.86
C LEU A 191 -8.19 43.66 -11.97
N GLU A 192 -8.37 44.76 -11.24
CA GLU A 192 -7.34 45.80 -11.10
C GLU A 192 -6.07 45.24 -10.46
N GLU A 193 -6.21 44.43 -9.41
CA GLU A 193 -5.06 43.74 -8.80
C GLU A 193 -4.36 42.81 -9.80
N LEU A 194 -5.11 42.06 -10.61
CA LEU A 194 -4.57 41.20 -11.64
C LEU A 194 -3.82 42.00 -12.73
N ARG A 195 -4.35 43.14 -13.15
CA ARG A 195 -3.71 44.03 -14.14
C ARG A 195 -2.37 44.56 -13.64
N LEU A 196 -2.28 44.93 -12.35
CA LEU A 196 -1.04 45.40 -11.75
C LEU A 196 0.03 44.31 -11.67
N ARG A 197 -0.36 43.06 -11.36
CA ARG A 197 0.59 41.94 -11.20
C ARG A 197 0.96 41.24 -12.50
N SER A 198 0.01 41.07 -13.41
CA SER A 198 0.20 40.38 -14.70
C SER A 198 -0.54 41.10 -15.83
N PRO A 199 0.07 42.14 -16.42
CA PRO A 199 -0.56 42.96 -17.46
C PRO A 199 -0.92 42.18 -18.74
N ARG A 200 -0.28 41.02 -18.96
CA ARG A 200 -0.45 40.19 -20.17
C ARG A 200 -1.42 39.01 -19.97
N HIS A 201 -2.14 38.95 -18.86
CA HIS A 201 -3.08 37.87 -18.60
C HIS A 201 -4.29 37.93 -19.56
N PRO A 202 -4.78 36.79 -20.10
CA PRO A 202 -5.88 36.78 -21.09
C PRO A 202 -7.16 37.46 -20.59
N LEU A 203 -7.47 37.34 -19.30
CA LEU A 203 -8.61 38.03 -18.68
C LEU A 203 -8.50 39.57 -18.69
N CYS A 204 -7.29 40.12 -18.83
CA CYS A 204 -7.07 41.56 -18.96
C CYS A 204 -7.30 42.03 -20.41
N SER A 205 -7.08 41.17 -21.41
CA SER A 205 -7.28 41.48 -22.83
C SER A 205 -8.70 41.25 -23.33
N ASP A 206 -9.44 40.30 -22.73
CA ASP A 206 -10.83 40.02 -23.13
C ASP A 206 -11.83 41.12 -22.71
N GLN A 207 -11.39 42.08 -21.89
CA GLN A 207 -12.20 43.23 -21.48
C GLN A 207 -11.75 44.55 -22.10
N ASP A 208 -11.13 44.53 -23.28
CA ASP A 208 -10.97 45.77 -24.03
C ASP A 208 -12.36 46.22 -24.52
N PRO A 209 -12.97 47.29 -23.96
CA PRO A 209 -14.30 47.76 -24.36
C PRO A 209 -14.34 48.26 -25.82
N ALA A 210 -13.19 48.26 -26.52
CA ALA A 210 -13.09 48.49 -27.95
C ALA A 210 -13.49 47.28 -28.81
N ARG A 211 -13.58 46.06 -28.26
CA ARG A 211 -13.98 44.86 -29.01
C ARG A 211 -15.51 44.62 -29.02
N ASP A 212 -16.24 45.33 -28.18
CA ASP A 212 -17.69 45.22 -27.97
C ASP A 212 -18.44 46.52 -28.36
N ARG A 213 -18.10 47.08 -29.53
CA ARG A 213 -18.97 48.02 -30.27
C ARG A 213 -19.11 47.54 -31.70
N PRO A 214 -20.33 47.68 -32.27
CA PRO A 214 -21.24 46.59 -32.60
C PRO A 214 -20.93 45.86 -33.92
#